data_AF-B0Z417-F1
#
_entry.id   AF-B0Z417-F1
#
_cell.length_a   1.000
_cell.length_b   1.000
_cell.length_c   1.000
_cell.angle_alpha   90.00
_cell.angle_beta   90.00
_cell.angle_gamma   90.00
#
_symmetry.space_group_name_H-M   'P 1'
#
loop_
_entity.id
_entity.type
_entity.pdbx_description
1 polymer ?
#
loop_
_entity_poly.entity_id
_entity_poly.type
_entity_poly.pdbx_seq_one_letter_code
_entity_poly.pdbx_strand_id
1 'polypeptide(L)'
;PAGFVTDAHAPVTNNIETIKFVPVVPAWVFVKAEPVPLPNPLIDYMASGADGHVFQQSLGEGEHGYALCLSCDRAESMLNKNDAPKSMEAHYPPRPDKADRNSKNHRLICPGSTALMKNVTLGELARTDVFEMVLRKPQNSEYLPDNTEVWWIVAMTLAVALHQTLADVLGISAAELGYSVRP
;
A
#
# COMPACT_ATOMS: atom_id res chain seq x y z
N PRO A 1 -7.08 7.37 3.23
CA PRO A 1 -8.40 6.68 3.12
C PRO A 1 -8.99 6.35 4.49
N ALA A 2 -10.23 6.77 4.76
CA ALA A 2 -10.96 6.50 6.00
C ALA A 2 -11.66 5.11 6.00
N GLY A 3 -11.02 4.09 5.42
CA GLY A 3 -11.57 2.74 5.29
C GLY A 3 -12.20 2.41 3.92
N PHE A 4 -12.70 1.18 3.77
CA PHE A 4 -13.34 0.65 2.56
C PHE A 4 -14.75 1.20 2.32
N VAL A 5 -15.44 1.61 3.39
CA VAL A 5 -16.83 2.08 3.33
C VAL A 5 -16.95 3.41 4.08
N THR A 6 -17.37 4.45 3.35
CA THR A 6 -17.62 5.78 3.91
C THR A 6 -19.05 5.88 4.46
N ASP A 7 -19.22 6.68 5.52
CA ASP A 7 -20.51 6.99 6.13
C ASP A 7 -21.47 7.59 5.09
N ALA A 8 -22.63 6.95 4.85
CA ALA A 8 -23.60 7.35 3.81
C ALA A 8 -24.20 8.75 4.02
N HIS A 9 -24.18 9.23 5.26
CA HIS A 9 -24.81 10.47 5.68
C HIS A 9 -23.78 11.49 6.19
N ALA A 10 -22.49 11.29 5.89
CA ALA A 10 -21.48 12.30 6.19
C ALA A 10 -21.79 13.59 5.40
N PRO A 11 -21.84 14.76 6.07
CA PRO A 11 -22.04 16.01 5.37
C PRO A 11 -20.87 16.25 4.42
N VAL A 12 -21.17 16.62 3.17
CA VAL A 12 -20.14 17.05 2.22
C VAL A 12 -19.50 18.34 2.73
N THR A 13 -18.18 18.41 2.71
CA THR A 13 -17.42 19.58 3.12
C THR A 13 -16.27 19.83 2.16
N ASN A 14 -16.00 21.11 1.86
CA ASN A 14 -14.83 21.57 1.13
C ASN A 14 -13.77 22.18 2.07
N ASN A 15 -13.89 21.95 3.39
CA ASN A 15 -12.93 22.43 4.35
C ASN A 15 -11.59 21.69 4.19
N ILE A 16 -10.59 22.39 3.65
CA ILE A 16 -9.23 21.90 3.43
C ILE A 16 -8.31 22.10 4.65
N GLU A 17 -8.78 22.74 5.72
CA GLU A 17 -8.00 22.93 6.95
C GLU A 17 -7.77 21.61 7.72
N THR A 18 -8.59 20.59 7.46
CA THR A 18 -8.56 19.29 8.15
C THR A 18 -8.23 18.12 7.22
N ILE A 19 -7.26 18.30 6.32
CA ILE A 19 -6.75 17.21 5.49
C ILE A 19 -5.95 16.23 6.36
N LYS A 20 -6.44 15.00 6.49
CA LYS A 20 -5.69 13.92 7.12
C LYS A 20 -4.63 13.39 6.15
N PHE A 21 -3.36 13.51 6.53
CA PHE A 21 -2.26 12.88 5.82
C PHE A 21 -2.11 11.43 6.26
N VAL A 22 -2.03 10.51 5.30
CA VAL A 22 -1.70 9.10 5.55
C VAL A 22 -0.32 8.84 4.95
N PRO A 23 0.67 8.42 5.75
CA PRO A 23 2.01 8.12 5.26
C PRO A 23 1.98 7.14 4.09
N VAL A 24 2.76 7.46 3.05
CA VAL A 24 2.91 6.61 1.88
C VAL A 24 3.92 5.52 2.21
N VAL A 25 3.52 4.27 2.02
CA VAL A 25 4.42 3.12 2.13
C VAL A 25 4.92 2.76 0.74
N PRO A 26 6.23 2.53 0.55
CA PRO A 26 6.77 2.09 -0.73
C PRO A 26 6.06 0.83 -1.26
N ALA A 27 5.72 0.88 -2.54
CA ALA A 27 5.09 -0.21 -3.27
C ALA A 27 6.04 -1.39 -3.44
N TRP A 28 5.51 -2.62 -3.31
CA TRP A 28 6.25 -3.83 -3.65
C TRP A 28 5.97 -4.20 -5.09
N VAL A 29 6.98 -4.10 -5.95
CA VAL A 29 6.87 -4.41 -7.37
C VAL A 29 7.55 -5.74 -7.64
N PHE A 30 6.86 -6.70 -8.26
CA PHE A 30 7.41 -8.02 -8.55
C PHE A 30 6.84 -8.68 -9.80
N VAL A 31 7.66 -9.52 -10.45
CA VAL A 31 7.26 -10.26 -11.64
C VAL A 31 7.72 -11.71 -11.54
N LYS A 32 6.84 -12.64 -11.93
CA LYS A 32 7.21 -14.05 -12.07
C LYS A 32 7.48 -14.34 -13.53
N ALA A 33 8.73 -14.16 -13.93
CA ALA A 33 9.20 -14.43 -15.30
C ALA A 33 10.50 -15.23 -15.27
N GLU A 34 10.88 -15.79 -16.42
CA GLU A 34 12.15 -16.51 -16.56
C GLU A 34 13.32 -15.53 -16.42
N PRO A 35 14.25 -15.78 -15.47
CA PRO A 35 15.39 -14.89 -15.26
C PRO A 35 16.40 -15.02 -16.40
N VAL A 36 16.85 -13.87 -16.90
CA VAL A 36 17.90 -13.76 -17.93
C VAL A 36 19.14 -13.16 -17.26
N PRO A 37 20.33 -13.76 -17.41
CA PRO A 37 21.55 -13.22 -16.81
C PRO A 37 21.84 -11.80 -17.32
N LEU A 38 22.35 -10.95 -16.44
CA LEU A 38 22.88 -9.65 -16.84
C LEU A 38 24.11 -9.81 -17.74
N PRO A 39 24.49 -8.79 -18.53
CA PRO A 39 25.67 -8.85 -19.42
C PRO A 39 26.95 -9.29 -18.71
N ASN A 40 27.08 -8.96 -17.41
CA ASN A 40 28.01 -9.62 -16.52
C ASN A 40 27.25 -10.63 -15.64
N PRO A 41 27.35 -11.95 -15.90
CA PRO A 41 26.64 -12.97 -15.15
C PRO A 41 27.03 -13.04 -13.66
N LEU A 42 28.13 -12.42 -13.25
CA LEU A 42 28.55 -12.35 -11.84
C LEU A 42 27.71 -11.37 -11.01
N ILE A 43 26.92 -10.50 -11.67
CA ILE A 43 26.14 -9.43 -11.03
C ILE A 43 24.65 -9.83 -10.85
N ASP A 44 24.28 -11.06 -11.25
CA ASP A 44 22.95 -11.72 -11.16
C ASP A 44 22.09 -11.59 -12.44
N TYR A 45 20.78 -11.36 -12.33
CA TYR A 45 19.82 -11.50 -13.43
C TYR A 45 18.80 -10.34 -13.53
N MET A 46 18.12 -10.29 -14.67
CA MET A 46 16.93 -9.48 -14.91
C MET A 46 15.75 -10.38 -15.31
N ALA A 47 14.54 -9.91 -15.07
CA ALA A 47 13.30 -10.60 -15.46
C ALA A 47 12.28 -9.57 -15.93
N SER A 48 11.47 -9.92 -16.92
CA SER A 48 10.38 -9.04 -17.37
C SER A 48 9.17 -9.82 -17.84
N GLY A 49 7.99 -9.23 -17.70
CA GLY A 49 6.74 -9.87 -18.11
C GLY A 49 5.52 -8.98 -17.94
N ALA A 50 4.45 -9.36 -18.63
CA ALA A 50 3.19 -8.59 -18.68
C ALA A 50 2.23 -8.84 -17.50
N ASP A 51 2.50 -9.88 -16.70
CA ASP A 51 1.72 -10.21 -15.49
C ASP A 51 2.53 -9.87 -14.22
N GLY A 52 3.18 -8.70 -14.25
CA GLY A 52 3.82 -8.12 -13.08
C GLY A 52 2.79 -7.60 -12.10
N HIS A 53 3.19 -7.51 -10.83
CA HIS A 53 2.35 -7.17 -9.70
C HIS A 53 2.95 -5.99 -8.94
N VAL A 54 2.11 -5.00 -8.64
CA VAL A 54 2.48 -3.81 -7.85
C VAL A 54 1.55 -3.77 -6.64
N PHE A 55 2.09 -4.16 -5.49
CA PHE A 55 1.36 -4.24 -4.24
C PHE A 55 1.54 -2.96 -3.41
N GLN A 56 0.46 -2.20 -3.30
CA GLN A 56 0.40 -0.95 -2.55
C GLN A 56 -0.24 -1.25 -1.21
N GLN A 57 0.27 -0.61 -0.16
CA GLN A 57 -0.27 -0.80 1.17
C GLN A 57 -0.39 0.52 1.92
N SER A 58 -1.31 0.54 2.86
CA SER A 58 -1.50 1.63 3.80
C SER A 58 -1.52 1.07 5.22
N LEU A 59 -0.68 1.66 6.06
CA LEU A 59 -0.61 1.39 7.50
C LEU A 59 -1.43 2.41 8.30
N GLY A 60 -2.29 3.21 7.65
CA GLY A 60 -3.05 4.26 8.30
C GLY A 60 -2.19 5.47 8.71
N GLU A 61 -2.88 6.51 9.19
CA GLU A 61 -2.33 7.76 9.72
C GLU A 61 -1.26 7.56 10.81
N GLY A 62 -1.43 6.57 11.68
CA GLY A 62 -0.48 6.26 12.76
C GLY A 62 0.51 5.15 12.46
N GLU A 63 0.58 4.66 11.21
CA GLU A 63 1.49 3.59 10.79
C GLU A 63 1.35 2.27 11.60
N HIS A 64 0.16 2.05 12.16
CA HIS A 64 -0.18 0.88 12.98
C HIS A 64 -1.34 0.05 12.39
N GLY A 65 -1.67 0.30 11.13
CA GLY A 65 -2.80 -0.29 10.43
C GLY A 65 -4.13 0.32 10.84
N TYR A 66 -5.19 -0.46 10.66
CA TYR A 66 -6.56 -0.05 10.89
C TYR A 66 -7.24 -0.94 11.93
N ALA A 67 -8.15 -0.34 12.68
CA ALA A 67 -9.16 -1.07 13.42
C ALA A 67 -10.36 -1.27 12.49
N LEU A 68 -10.77 -2.52 12.27
CA LEU A 68 -11.82 -2.93 11.35
C LEU A 68 -12.94 -3.67 12.10
N CYS A 69 -14.18 -3.28 11.86
CA CYS A 69 -15.34 -4.04 12.29
C CYS A 69 -15.79 -5.00 11.18
N LEU A 70 -15.63 -6.31 11.38
CA LEU A 70 -16.03 -7.33 10.40
C LEU A 70 -17.56 -7.48 10.25
N SER A 71 -18.35 -6.82 11.10
CA SER A 71 -19.81 -6.85 11.02
C SER A 71 -20.39 -5.79 10.09
N CYS A 72 -19.71 -4.64 9.93
CA CYS A 72 -20.24 -3.52 9.13
C CYS A 72 -19.19 -2.81 8.27
N ASP A 73 -17.99 -3.38 8.18
CA ASP A 73 -16.85 -2.90 7.39
C ASP A 73 -16.34 -1.49 7.74
N ARG A 74 -16.78 -0.92 8.86
CA ARG A 74 -16.21 0.33 9.36
C ARG A 74 -14.74 0.13 9.68
N ALA A 75 -13.90 1.04 9.21
CA ALA A 75 -12.48 1.04 9.52
C ALA A 75 -11.99 2.44 9.89
N GLU A 76 -11.12 2.52 10.88
CA GLU A 76 -10.46 3.76 11.29
C GLU A 76 -8.98 3.51 11.53
N SER A 77 -8.14 4.49 11.20
CA SER A 77 -6.69 4.36 11.36
C SER A 77 -6.32 4.27 12.83
N MET A 78 -5.47 3.30 13.19
CA MET A 78 -4.91 3.20 14.53
C MET A 78 -3.81 4.25 14.72
N LEU A 79 -3.96 5.11 15.73
CA LEU A 79 -2.96 6.13 16.10
C LEU A 79 -1.90 5.60 17.07
N ASN A 80 -2.12 4.43 17.64
CA ASN A 80 -1.18 3.70 18.47
C ASN A 80 -1.34 2.19 18.21
N LYS A 81 -0.34 1.39 18.61
CA LYS A 81 -0.25 -0.05 18.25
C LYS A 81 -1.31 -0.95 18.90
N ASN A 82 -1.90 -0.54 20.02
CA ASN A 82 -2.66 -1.45 20.88
C ASN A 82 -4.15 -1.08 20.98
N ASP A 83 -4.48 0.20 20.90
CA ASP A 83 -5.82 0.71 21.14
C ASP A 83 -6.52 1.02 19.82
N ALA A 84 -7.77 0.56 19.72
CA ALA A 84 -8.61 1.00 18.63
C ALA A 84 -8.95 2.50 18.83
N PRO A 85 -9.14 3.26 17.75
CA PRO A 85 -9.60 4.65 17.86
C PRO A 85 -10.93 4.72 18.62
N LYS A 86 -11.08 5.73 19.48
CA LYS A 86 -12.33 5.94 20.23
C LYS A 86 -13.57 6.07 19.33
N SER A 87 -13.40 6.54 18.10
CA SER A 87 -14.47 6.61 17.09
C SER A 87 -15.03 5.24 16.70
N MET A 88 -14.31 4.15 17.00
CA MET A 88 -14.75 2.77 16.78
C MET A 88 -15.49 2.17 17.98
N GLU A 89 -15.40 2.79 19.16
CA GLU A 89 -16.17 2.39 20.34
C GLU A 89 -17.63 2.78 20.12
N ALA A 90 -18.55 1.80 20.21
CA ALA A 90 -19.98 2.00 19.98
C ALA A 90 -20.32 2.69 18.65
N HIS A 91 -19.61 2.32 17.57
CA HIS A 91 -19.82 2.90 16.26
C HIS A 91 -21.15 2.48 15.62
N TYR A 92 -21.61 3.27 14.65
CA TYR A 92 -22.76 2.94 13.82
C TYR A 92 -22.30 2.35 12.47
N PRO A 93 -23.06 1.42 11.88
CA PRO A 93 -22.80 0.89 10.54
C PRO A 93 -22.72 2.03 9.52
N PRO A 94 -21.66 2.14 8.70
CA PRO A 94 -21.44 3.27 7.81
C PRO A 94 -22.50 3.36 6.69
N ARG A 95 -23.03 2.21 6.28
CA ARG A 95 -24.16 2.09 5.34
C ARG A 95 -25.33 1.42 6.05
N PRO A 96 -26.14 2.19 6.81
CA PRO A 96 -27.21 1.61 7.63
C PRO A 96 -28.34 1.07 6.77
N ASP A 97 -28.81 -0.14 7.07
CA ASP A 97 -29.99 -0.75 6.46
C ASP A 97 -31.24 -0.59 7.35
N LYS A 98 -32.31 -1.35 7.07
CA LYS A 98 -33.54 -1.34 7.89
C LYS A 98 -33.35 -2.02 9.24
N ALA A 99 -32.47 -3.03 9.33
CA ALA A 99 -32.18 -3.76 10.56
C ALA A 99 -31.31 -2.91 11.51
N ASP A 100 -30.52 -1.99 10.98
CA ASP A 100 -29.72 -1.02 11.74
C ASP A 100 -30.53 0.12 12.36
N ARG A 101 -31.86 0.03 12.35
CA ARG A 101 -32.76 1.03 12.91
C ARG A 101 -33.80 0.40 13.82
N ASN A 102 -34.14 1.10 14.89
CA ASN A 102 -35.24 0.69 15.76
C ASN A 102 -36.60 1.09 15.16
N SER A 103 -37.68 0.71 15.84
CA SER A 103 -39.07 1.04 15.46
C SER A 103 -39.37 2.54 15.39
N LYS A 104 -38.54 3.38 16.04
CA LYS A 104 -38.62 4.85 15.98
C LYS A 104 -37.67 5.45 14.92
N ASN A 105 -37.11 4.61 14.04
CA ASN A 105 -36.18 5.00 12.97
C ASN A 105 -34.85 5.62 13.48
N HIS A 106 -34.46 5.38 14.73
CA HIS A 106 -33.13 5.76 15.24
C HIS A 106 -32.10 4.69 14.90
N ARG A 107 -30.88 5.13 14.53
CA ARG A 107 -29.75 4.24 14.25
C ARG A 107 -29.38 3.42 15.50
N LEU A 108 -29.04 2.17 15.27
CA LEU A 108 -28.54 1.24 16.28
C LEU A 108 -27.01 1.16 16.23
N ILE A 109 -26.39 1.05 17.40
CA ILE A 109 -24.95 0.76 17.50
C ILE A 109 -24.69 -0.59 16.85
N CYS A 110 -23.62 -0.68 16.06
CA CYS A 110 -23.20 -1.92 15.44
C CYS A 110 -22.87 -2.95 16.54
N PRO A 111 -23.48 -4.15 16.55
CA PRO A 111 -23.16 -5.19 17.52
C PRO A 111 -21.67 -5.58 17.52
N GLY A 112 -21.00 -5.44 16.36
CA GLY A 112 -19.57 -5.69 16.20
C GLY A 112 -18.66 -4.61 16.80
N SER A 113 -19.20 -3.56 17.41
CA SER A 113 -18.40 -2.50 18.07
C SER A 113 -17.55 -3.00 19.24
N THR A 114 -17.91 -4.14 19.83
CA THR A 114 -17.17 -4.75 20.93
C THR A 114 -16.07 -5.71 20.48
N ALA A 115 -16.04 -6.07 19.19
CA ALA A 115 -15.13 -7.07 18.63
C ALA A 115 -14.49 -6.53 17.34
N LEU A 116 -13.46 -5.70 17.52
CA LEU A 116 -12.71 -5.08 16.43
C LEU A 116 -11.47 -5.90 16.09
N MET A 117 -11.23 -6.11 14.81
CA MET A 117 -9.94 -6.60 14.32
C MET A 117 -8.96 -5.42 14.27
N LYS A 118 -7.82 -5.54 14.96
CA LYS A 118 -6.81 -4.48 15.07
C LYS A 118 -5.60 -4.81 14.20
N ASN A 119 -4.77 -3.80 13.92
CA ASN A 119 -3.51 -3.92 13.17
C ASN A 119 -3.71 -4.48 11.75
N VAL A 120 -4.84 -4.16 11.11
CA VAL A 120 -5.12 -4.59 9.75
C VAL A 120 -4.44 -3.66 8.76
N THR A 121 -3.54 -4.20 7.93
CA THR A 121 -2.98 -3.47 6.79
C THR A 121 -3.93 -3.54 5.61
N LEU A 122 -4.24 -2.40 5.02
CA LEU A 122 -5.03 -2.35 3.79
C LEU A 122 -4.10 -2.33 2.60
N GLY A 123 -4.33 -3.18 1.62
CA GLY A 123 -3.50 -3.22 0.41
C GLY A 123 -4.31 -3.43 -0.86
N GLU A 124 -3.74 -2.99 -1.96
CA GLU A 124 -4.24 -3.15 -3.32
C GLU A 124 -3.16 -3.80 -4.16
N LEU A 125 -3.55 -4.73 -5.03
CA LEU A 125 -2.67 -5.38 -5.97
C LEU A 125 -3.05 -4.96 -7.39
N ALA A 126 -2.21 -4.16 -8.02
CA ALA A 126 -2.35 -3.78 -9.42
C ALA A 126 -1.51 -4.72 -10.30
N ARG A 127 -1.96 -4.96 -11.54
CA ARG A 127 -1.22 -5.73 -12.55
C ARG A 127 -0.74 -4.82 -13.67
N THR A 128 0.49 -5.02 -14.10
CA THR A 128 1.13 -4.23 -15.16
C THR A 128 2.35 -4.97 -15.71
N ASP A 129 2.85 -4.50 -16.85
CA ASP A 129 4.17 -4.88 -17.34
C ASP A 129 5.23 -4.44 -16.34
N VAL A 130 6.10 -5.37 -15.93
CA VAL A 130 7.18 -5.11 -14.97
C VAL A 130 8.49 -5.59 -15.55
N PHE A 131 9.51 -4.76 -15.42
CA PHE A 131 10.92 -5.12 -15.55
C PHE A 131 11.56 -5.10 -14.16
N GLU A 132 12.21 -6.19 -13.79
CA GLU A 132 12.92 -6.35 -12.53
C GLU A 132 14.40 -6.63 -12.81
N MET A 133 15.28 -5.92 -12.12
CA MET A 133 16.72 -6.19 -12.11
C MET A 133 17.14 -6.52 -10.69
N VAL A 134 17.85 -7.64 -10.54
CA VAL A 134 18.37 -8.11 -9.26
C VAL A 134 19.89 -7.99 -9.29
N LEU A 135 20.46 -7.44 -8.23
CA LEU A 135 21.91 -7.20 -8.13
C LEU A 135 22.50 -7.95 -6.94
N ARG A 136 23.61 -8.64 -7.19
CA ARG A 136 24.43 -9.27 -6.15
C ARG A 136 25.88 -8.81 -6.25
N LYS A 137 26.58 -8.82 -5.12
CA LYS A 137 28.01 -8.54 -5.06
C LYS A 137 28.79 -9.63 -5.81
N PRO A 138 29.65 -9.27 -6.77
CA PRO A 138 30.43 -10.26 -7.54
C PRO A 138 31.33 -11.15 -6.68
N GLN A 139 31.80 -10.64 -5.53
CA GLN A 139 32.81 -11.31 -4.71
C GLN A 139 32.24 -12.47 -3.90
N ASN A 140 30.99 -12.36 -3.43
CA ASN A 140 30.39 -13.32 -2.52
C ASN A 140 28.94 -13.71 -2.87
N SER A 141 28.38 -13.19 -3.96
CA SER A 141 27.00 -13.45 -4.40
C SER A 141 25.93 -13.08 -3.37
N GLU A 142 26.23 -12.16 -2.45
CA GLU A 142 25.24 -11.61 -1.53
C GLU A 142 24.44 -10.49 -2.19
N TYR A 143 23.17 -10.36 -1.80
CA TYR A 143 22.37 -9.19 -2.13
C TYR A 143 22.97 -7.92 -1.53
N LEU A 144 22.65 -6.79 -2.16
CA LEU A 144 22.99 -5.48 -1.61
C LEU A 144 22.15 -5.28 -0.34
N PRO A 145 22.77 -5.08 0.84
CA PRO A 145 22.02 -4.97 2.08
C PRO A 145 21.28 -3.63 2.17
N ASP A 146 19.98 -3.68 2.45
CA ASP A 146 19.12 -2.49 2.61
C ASP A 146 19.41 -1.67 3.87
N ASN A 147 20.17 -2.23 4.82
CA ASN A 147 20.51 -1.55 6.08
C ASN A 147 21.58 -0.46 5.94
N THR A 148 22.15 -0.26 4.75
CA THR A 148 23.22 0.72 4.52
C THR A 148 22.78 1.74 3.48
N GLU A 149 22.74 3.01 3.87
CA GLU A 149 22.34 4.15 3.02
C GLU A 149 23.04 4.15 1.64
N VAL A 150 24.31 3.73 1.61
CA VAL A 150 25.10 3.62 0.36
C VAL A 150 24.45 2.69 -0.66
N TRP A 151 23.98 1.51 -0.26
CA TRP A 151 23.41 0.53 -1.18
C TRP A 151 22.03 0.93 -1.67
N TRP A 152 21.25 1.57 -0.79
CA TRP A 152 19.99 2.21 -1.18
C TRP A 152 20.21 3.27 -2.26
N ILE A 153 21.21 4.15 -2.09
CA ILE A 153 21.55 5.17 -3.10
C ILE A 153 21.95 4.52 -4.43
N VAL A 154 22.76 3.46 -4.40
CA VAL A 154 23.16 2.74 -5.62
C VAL A 154 21.94 2.14 -6.32
N ALA A 155 21.10 1.39 -5.60
CA ALA A 155 19.92 0.75 -6.17
C ALA A 155 18.92 1.80 -6.72
N MET A 156 18.71 2.89 -6.00
CA MET A 156 17.84 3.99 -6.41
C MET A 156 18.36 4.71 -7.65
N THR A 157 19.67 4.99 -7.69
CA THR A 157 20.31 5.63 -8.85
C THR A 157 20.15 4.76 -10.10
N LEU A 158 20.36 3.45 -9.97
CA LEU A 158 20.17 2.50 -11.07
C LEU A 158 18.70 2.41 -11.50
N ALA A 159 17.76 2.37 -10.55
CA ALA A 159 16.33 2.34 -10.85
C ALA A 159 15.89 3.59 -11.64
N VAL A 160 16.32 4.78 -11.23
CA VAL A 160 16.01 6.05 -11.92
C VAL A 160 16.67 6.13 -13.31
N ALA A 161 17.93 5.70 -13.43
CA ALA A 161 18.61 5.69 -14.72
C ALA A 161 17.93 4.72 -15.71
N LEU A 162 17.57 3.52 -15.25
CA LEU A 162 16.85 2.53 -16.05
C LEU A 162 15.45 3.02 -16.44
N HIS A 163 14.73 3.65 -15.51
CA HIS A 163 13.43 4.24 -15.77
C HIS A 163 13.47 5.28 -16.90
N GLN A 164 14.42 6.22 -16.86
CA GLN A 164 14.59 7.23 -17.90
C GLN A 164 14.97 6.60 -19.25
N THR A 165 15.98 5.74 -19.25
CA THR A 165 16.45 5.09 -20.49
C THR A 165 15.41 4.17 -21.11
N LEU A 166 14.62 3.46 -20.30
CA LEU A 166 13.53 2.62 -20.80
C LEU A 166 12.42 3.46 -21.41
N ALA A 167 12.05 4.57 -20.78
CA ALA A 167 11.07 5.51 -21.35
C ALA A 167 11.52 6.03 -22.71
N ASP A 168 12.79 6.44 -22.83
CA ASP A 168 13.38 6.91 -24.07
C ASP A 168 13.37 5.83 -25.17
N VAL A 169 13.74 4.59 -24.83
CA VAL A 169 13.76 3.45 -25.77
C VAL A 169 12.34 3.09 -26.22
N LEU A 170 11.36 3.15 -25.33
CA LEU A 170 9.95 2.86 -25.64
C LEU A 170 9.25 4.03 -26.35
N GLY A 171 9.86 5.23 -26.36
CA GLY A 171 9.26 6.42 -26.96
C GLY A 171 8.07 6.96 -26.18
N ILE A 172 8.03 6.74 -24.86
CA ILE A 172 6.96 7.18 -23.96
C ILE A 172 7.49 8.18 -22.94
N SER A 173 6.58 8.88 -22.24
CA SER A 173 7.00 9.77 -21.16
C SER A 173 7.46 8.96 -19.96
N ALA A 174 8.57 9.36 -19.33
CA ALA A 174 9.01 8.77 -18.06
C ALA A 174 7.93 8.90 -16.95
N ALA A 175 7.02 9.87 -17.05
CA ALA A 175 5.89 10.00 -16.12
C ALA A 175 4.85 8.87 -16.23
N GLU A 176 4.89 8.07 -17.30
CA GLU A 176 4.01 6.91 -17.50
C GLU A 176 4.56 5.63 -16.87
N LEU A 177 5.83 5.63 -16.47
CA LEU A 177 6.49 4.50 -15.83
C LEU A 177 6.67 4.77 -14.32
N GLY A 178 6.42 3.75 -13.51
CA GLY A 178 6.82 3.73 -12.11
C GLY A 178 8.22 3.12 -11.93
N TYR A 179 8.83 3.36 -10.78
CA TYR A 179 10.02 2.63 -10.33
C TYR A 179 9.92 2.34 -8.83
N SER A 180 10.58 1.28 -8.38
CA SER A 180 10.69 0.94 -6.97
C SER A 180 11.99 0.16 -6.72
N VAL A 181 12.47 0.19 -5.48
CA VAL A 181 13.59 -0.62 -4.99
C VAL A 181 13.05 -1.45 -3.84
N ARG A 182 13.32 -2.75 -3.85
CA ARG A 182 12.92 -3.62 -2.74
C ARG A 182 13.94 -3.56 -1.60
N PRO A 183 13.48 -3.51 -0.34
CA PRO A 183 14.32 -3.74 0.84
C PRO A 183 14.77 -5.20 0.96
#